data_AF-A0A816CSX4-F1
#
_entry.id   AF-A0A816CSX4-F1
#
_cell.length_a   1.000
_cell.length_b   1.000
_cell.length_c   1.000
_cell.angle_alpha   90.00
_cell.angle_beta   90.00
_cell.angle_gamma   90.00
#
_symmetry.space_group_name_H-M   'P 1'
#
loop_
_entity.id
_entity.type
_entity.pdbx_description
1 polymer ?
#
loop_
_entity_poly.entity_id
_entity_poly.type
_entity_poly.pdbx_seq_one_letter_code
_entity_poly.pdbx_strand_id
1 'polypeptide(L)' 'MKWVEGAKEGIVVAGGQGEGSALTQLWHPYGLFVDTLGTLYVADTRNHRVMRWTQG' A
#
# COMPACT_ATOMS: atom_id res chain seq x y z
N MET A 1 3.13 1.90 -5.41
CA MET A 1 2.55 2.64 -6.55
C MET A 1 2.27 1.66 -7.66
N LYS A 2 1.23 1.91 -8.49
CA LYS A 2 0.94 1.14 -9.70
C LYS A 2 1.20 2.02 -10.92
N TRP A 3 1.79 1.42 -11.95
CA TRP A 3 1.98 2.06 -13.25
C TRP A 3 1.08 1.36 -14.27
N VAL A 4 0.51 2.15 -15.18
CA VAL A 4 -0.14 1.65 -16.39
C VAL A 4 0.86 1.78 -17.54
N GLU A 5 0.78 0.89 -18.54
CA GLU A 5 1.66 0.97 -19.71
C GLU A 5 1.55 2.36 -20.36
N GLY A 6 2.70 3.00 -20.62
CA GLY A 6 2.77 4.36 -21.16
C GLY A 6 2.49 5.49 -20.17
N ALA A 7 2.23 5.21 -18.89
CA ALA A 7 1.95 6.24 -17.90
C ALA A 7 3.18 7.08 -17.56
N LYS A 8 2.99 8.41 -17.47
CA LYS A 8 4.01 9.38 -17.03
C LYS A 8 4.01 9.61 -15.51
N GLU A 9 2.95 9.17 -14.84
CA GLU A 9 2.77 9.28 -13.39
C GLU A 9 2.22 7.97 -12.82
N GLY A 10 2.60 7.67 -11.57
CA GLY A 10 2.18 6.48 -10.87
C GLY A 10 0.94 6.74 -10.01
N ILE A 11 0.08 5.74 -9.88
CA ILE A 11 -1.07 5.79 -8.98
C ILE A 11 -0.61 5.33 -7.59
N VAL A 12 -0.88 6.13 -6.56
CA VAL A 12 -0.70 5.71 -5.16
C VAL A 12 -1.78 4.68 -4.82
N VAL A 13 -1.36 3.47 -4.48
CA VAL A 13 -2.25 2.34 -4.16
C VAL A 13 -2.40 2.12 -2.66
N ALA A 14 -1.35 2.41 -1.89
CA ALA A 14 -1.32 2.28 -0.44
C ALA A 14 -0.40 3.34 0.16
N GLY A 15 -0.76 3.82 1.35
CA GLY A 15 -0.03 4.91 2.02
C GLY A 15 -0.13 6.24 1.28
N GLY A 16 0.93 7.05 1.39
CA GLY A 16 1.07 8.33 0.67
C GLY A 16 0.72 9.58 1.49
N GLN A 17 0.13 9.42 2.68
CA GLN A 17 -0.21 10.54 3.58
C GLN A 17 0.71 10.65 4.81
N GLY A 18 1.97 10.23 4.66
CA GLY A 18 2.97 10.25 5.72
C GLY A 18 2.82 9.15 6.77
N GLU A 19 3.56 9.32 7.86
CA GLU A 19 3.55 8.43 9.01
C GLU A 19 2.25 8.57 9.82
N GLY A 20 1.68 7.44 10.24
CA GLY A 20 0.52 7.42 11.12
C GLY A 20 -0.29 6.13 11.02
N SER A 21 -1.46 6.11 11.65
CA SER A 21 -2.31 4.93 11.80
C SER A 21 -3.63 5.00 11.01
N ALA A 22 -3.87 6.08 10.25
CA ALA A 22 -5.03 6.16 9.36
C ALA A 22 -4.96 5.12 8.22
N LEU A 23 -6.06 4.94 7.48
CA LEU A 23 -6.12 3.97 6.36
C LEU A 23 -5.24 4.37 5.16
N THR A 24 -4.83 5.64 5.08
CA THR A 24 -3.96 6.20 4.05
C THR A 24 -2.53 6.44 4.55
N GLN A 25 -2.22 6.00 5.77
CA GLN A 25 -0.93 6.18 6.43
C GLN A 25 -0.31 4.83 6.81
N LEU A 26 1.00 4.82 6.94
CA LEU A 26 1.80 3.66 7.33
C LEU A 26 2.84 4.10 8.35
N TRP A 27 3.25 3.22 9.26
CA TRP A 27 4.31 3.45 10.22
C TRP A 27 5.35 2.32 10.18
N HIS A 28 6.48 2.61 9.53
CA HIS A 28 7.58 1.66 9.32
C HIS A 28 7.11 0.29 8.77
N PRO A 29 6.58 0.24 7.54
CA PRO A 29 6.22 -1.03 6.91
C PRO A 29 7.47 -1.83 6.50
N TYR A 30 7.48 -3.15 6.74
CA TYR A 30 8.63 -4.01 6.42
C TYR A 30 8.38 -5.03 5.31
N GLY A 31 7.13 -5.42 5.09
CA GLY A 31 6.77 -6.47 4.15
C GLY A 31 5.62 -6.06 3.26
N LEU A 32 5.67 -6.49 1.99
CA LEU A 32 4.57 -6.33 1.05
C LEU A 32 4.37 -7.61 0.24
N PHE A 33 3.12 -7.92 -0.08
CA PHE A 33 2.74 -9.04 -0.93
C PHE A 33 1.56 -8.62 -1.82
N VAL A 34 1.55 -9.07 -3.07
CA VAL A 34 0.44 -8.85 -4.01
C VAL A 34 -0.09 -10.22 -4.41
N ASP A 35 -1.39 -10.46 -4.19
CA ASP A 35 -2.02 -11.71 -4.60
C ASP A 35 -2.37 -11.72 -6.10
N THR A 36 -2.82 -12.88 -6.60
CA THR A 36 -3.19 -13.06 -8.02
C THR A 36 -4.38 -12.21 -8.47
N LEU A 37 -5.16 -11.65 -7.54
CA LEU A 37 -6.25 -10.72 -7.80
C LEU A 37 -5.78 -9.25 -7.79
N GLY A 38 -4.48 -9.01 -7.57
CA GLY A 38 -3.91 -7.67 -7.50
C GLY A 38 -4.16 -6.96 -6.16
N THR A 39 -4.59 -7.68 -5.12
CA THR A 39 -4.75 -7.13 -3.77
C THR A 39 -3.38 -6.98 -3.12
N LEU A 40 -3.08 -5.78 -2.63
CA LEU A 40 -1.84 -5.47 -1.94
C LEU A 40 -2.02 -5.65 -0.42
N TYR A 41 -1.13 -6.42 0.18
CA TYR A 41 -0.99 -6.60 1.62
C TYR A 41 0.30 -5.93 2.08
N VAL A 42 0.24 -5.16 3.17
CA VAL A 42 1.40 -4.50 3.77
C VAL A 42 1.47 -4.83 5.26
N ALA A 43 2.62 -5.32 5.71
CA ALA A 43 2.94 -5.45 7.13
C ALA A 43 3.38 -4.08 7.66
N ASP A 44 2.47 -3.41 8.35
CA ASP A 44 2.64 -2.07 8.91
C ASP A 44 3.17 -2.17 10.35
N THR A 45 4.47 -2.47 10.44
CA THR A 45 5.09 -3.11 11.61
C THR A 45 4.97 -2.30 12.90
N ARG A 46 5.15 -0.97 12.86
CA ARG A 46 5.03 -0.16 14.09
C ARG A 46 3.59 0.18 14.46
N ASN A 47 2.65 0.00 13.54
CA ASN A 47 1.23 -0.01 13.87
C ASN A 47 0.73 -1.40 14.31
N HIS A 48 1.60 -2.42 14.37
CA HIS A 48 1.26 -3.78 14.78
C HIS A 48 0.08 -4.38 14.01
N ARG A 49 0.00 -4.10 12.70
CA ARG A 49 -1.13 -4.53 11.85
C ARG A 49 -0.66 -5.01 10.48
N VAL A 50 -1.54 -5.73 9.82
CA VAL A 50 -1.47 -5.99 8.37
C VAL A 50 -2.61 -5.25 7.71
N MET A 51 -2.31 -4.49 6.67
CA MET A 51 -3.29 -3.75 5.89
C MET A 51 -3.48 -4.38 4.52
N ARG A 52 -4.70 -4.29 3.99
CA ARG A 52 -5.11 -4.83 2.69
C ARG A 52 -5.73 -3.71 1.84
N TRP A 53 -5.24 -3.54 0.62
CA TRP A 53 -5.83 -2.66 -0.39
C TRP A 53 -6.21 -3.46 -1.61
N THR A 54 -7.52 -3.49 -1.88
CA THR A 54 -8.08 -4.10 -3.09
C THR A 54 -8.09 -3.06 -4.22
N GLN A 55 -7.94 -3.53 -5.44
CA GLN A 55 -8.20 -2.71 -6.62
C GLN A 55 -9.72 -2.39 -6.62
N GLY A 56 -10.07 -1.10 -6.59
CA GLY A 56 -11.44 -0.64 -6.76
C GLY A 56 -11.87 -0.74 -8.21
#